data_AF-A0A950NK29-F1
#
_entry.id   AF-A0A950NK29-F1
#
_cell.length_a   1.000
_cell.length_b   1.000
_cell.length_c   1.000
_cell.angle_alpha   90.00
_cell.angle_beta   90.00
_cell.angle_gamma   90.00
#
_symmetry.space_group_name_H-M   'P 1'
#
loop_
_entity.id
_entity.type
_entity.pdbx_description
1 polymer ?
#
loop_
_entity_poly.entity_id
_entity_poly.type
_entity_poly.pdbx_seq_one_letter_code
_entity_poly.pdbx_strand_id
1 'polypeptide(L)' 'IDWLCATQLAAGTWEEPQYTGTGFPGDFYINYHLYRLMFPLMALGRCLEDARAA' A
#
# COMPACT_ATOMS: atom_id res chain seq x y z
N ILE A 1 -9.88 3.60 6.25
CA ILE A 1 -9.68 2.40 5.39
C ILE A 1 -10.40 2.51 4.06
N ASP A 2 -11.47 3.31 3.99
CA ASP A 2 -12.35 3.48 2.84
C ASP A 2 -11.63 3.77 1.53
N TRP A 3 -10.59 4.60 1.53
CA TRP A 3 -9.82 4.87 0.32
C TRP A 3 -9.17 3.61 -0.25
N LEU A 4 -8.50 2.80 0.60
CA LEU A 4 -7.88 1.54 0.15
C LEU A 4 -8.92 0.58 -0.42
N CYS A 5 -10.10 0.49 0.20
CA CYS A 5 -11.20 -0.34 -0.33
C CYS A 5 -11.76 0.20 -1.65
N ALA A 6 -11.92 1.51 -1.77
CA ALA A 6 -12.51 2.16 -2.95
C ALA A 6 -11.57 2.12 -4.17
N THR A 7 -10.25 2.09 -3.96
CA THR A 7 -9.26 2.11 -5.04
C THR A 7 -8.63 0.74 -5.33
N GLN A 8 -9.07 -0.34 -4.66
CA GLN A 8 -8.61 -1.68 -4.99
C GLN A 8 -9.11 -2.08 -6.39
N LEU A 9 -8.22 -2.57 -7.24
CA LEU A 9 -8.57 -3.06 -8.57
C LEU A 9 -9.27 -4.42 -8.47
N ALA A 10 -10.00 -4.81 -9.53
CA ALA A 10 -10.66 -6.11 -9.61
C ALA A 10 -9.71 -7.31 -9.44
N ALA A 11 -8.42 -7.15 -9.78
CA ALA A 11 -7.39 -8.16 -9.58
C ALA A 11 -6.87 -8.25 -8.13
N GLY A 12 -7.39 -7.44 -7.20
CA GLY A 12 -6.96 -7.38 -5.80
C GLY A 12 -5.71 -6.55 -5.55
N THR A 13 -5.20 -5.84 -6.57
CA THR A 13 -4.02 -4.96 -6.51
C THR A 13 -4.42 -3.50 -6.30
N TRP A 14 -3.43 -2.62 -6.12
CA TRP A 14 -3.59 -1.15 -6.18
C TRP A 14 -2.70 -0.57 -7.28
N GLU A 15 -3.12 0.53 -7.89
CA GLU A 15 -2.25 1.31 -8.75
C GLU A 15 -1.23 2.09 -7.91
N GLU A 16 0.02 2.15 -8.38
CA GLU A 16 1.09 2.94 -7.76
C GLU A 16 2.00 3.50 -8.87
N PRO A 17 1.60 4.61 -9.52
CA PRO A 17 2.36 5.17 -10.63
C PRO A 17 3.64 5.90 -10.19
N GLN A 18 3.77 6.24 -8.91
CA GLN A 18 4.93 6.93 -8.34
C GLN A 18 5.91 5.95 -7.67
N TYR A 19 7.20 6.29 -7.68
CA TYR A 19 8.18 5.52 -6.92
C TYR A 19 8.10 5.93 -5.45
N THR A 20 8.00 4.94 -4.56
CA THR A 20 7.85 5.14 -3.11
C THR A 20 9.08 4.71 -2.31
N GLY A 21 10.07 4.10 -2.96
CA GLY A 21 11.38 3.82 -2.39
C GLY A 21 12.38 4.93 -2.69
N THR A 22 13.25 5.25 -1.73
CA THR A 22 14.39 6.15 -1.92
C THR A 22 15.67 5.33 -1.83
N GLY A 23 16.53 5.39 -2.85
CA GLY A 23 17.87 4.83 -2.76
C GLY A 23 18.89 5.90 -2.39
N PHE A 24 19.04 6.92 -3.25
CA PHE A 24 19.87 8.10 -2.99
C PHE A 24 19.02 9.35 -3.16
N PRO A 25 18.74 10.12 -2.08
CA PRO A 25 17.87 11.29 -2.16
C PRO A 25 18.33 12.29 -3.24
N GLY A 26 17.45 12.63 -4.18
CA GLY A 26 17.74 13.54 -5.29
C GLY A 26 18.33 12.88 -6.54
N ASP A 27 19.00 11.74 -6.39
CA ASP A 27 19.73 11.09 -7.49
C ASP A 27 19.11 9.76 -7.94
N PHE A 28 18.45 9.02 -7.05
CA PHE A 28 17.94 7.69 -7.35
C PHE A 28 16.75 7.27 -6.46
N TYR A 29 15.64 6.91 -7.11
CA TYR A 29 14.42 6.41 -6.48
C TYR A 29 14.13 4.99 -6.95
N ILE A 30 13.54 4.17 -6.07
CA ILE A 30 13.30 2.75 -6.27
C ILE A 30 11.80 2.50 -6.42
N ASN A 31 11.43 1.75 -7.45
CA ASN A 31 10.11 1.17 -7.57
C ASN A 31 10.07 -0.20 -6.87
N TYR A 32 9.62 -0.20 -5.61
CA TYR A 32 9.34 -1.45 -4.90
C TYR A 32 7.99 -2.00 -5.37
N HIS A 33 7.99 -2.81 -6.43
CA HIS A 33 6.76 -3.29 -7.08
C HIS A 33 5.75 -3.99 -6.14
N LEU A 34 6.22 -4.57 -5.03
CA LEU A 34 5.35 -5.25 -4.06
C LEU A 34 4.74 -4.31 -3.00
N TYR A 35 5.17 -3.05 -2.91
CA TYR A 35 4.66 -2.11 -1.90
C TYR A 35 3.17 -1.82 -2.09
N ARG A 36 2.73 -1.66 -3.35
CA ARG A 36 1.30 -1.56 -3.71
C ARG A 36 0.43 -2.75 -3.28
N LEU A 37 1.02 -3.87 -2.86
CA LEU A 37 0.30 -5.05 -2.37
C LEU A 37 0.48 -5.22 -0.86
N MET A 38 1.73 -5.27 -0.41
CA MET A 38 2.05 -5.62 0.97
C MET A 38 1.54 -4.59 1.97
N PHE A 39 1.69 -3.29 1.68
CA PHE A 39 1.30 -2.25 2.63
C PHE A 39 -0.21 -2.09 2.75
N PRO A 40 -1.01 -2.02 1.66
CA PRO A 40 -2.46 -2.01 1.76
C PRO A 40 -3.02 -3.20 2.54
N LEU A 41 -2.55 -4.42 2.26
CA LEU A 41 -2.99 -5.63 2.97
C LEU A 41 -2.65 -5.57 4.46
N MET A 42 -1.42 -5.16 4.80
CA MET A 42 -1.01 -5.03 6.19
C MET A 42 -1.84 -3.98 6.93
N ALA A 43 -2.10 -2.84 6.30
CA ALA A 43 -2.90 -1.76 6.90
C ALA A 43 -4.35 -2.18 7.14
N LEU A 44 -4.97 -2.85 6.16
CA LEU A 44 -6.33 -3.40 6.29
C LEU A 44 -6.41 -4.44 7.41
N GLY A 45 -5.41 -5.34 7.49
CA GLY A 45 -5.32 -6.33 8.56
C GLY A 45 -5.22 -5.70 9.95
N ARG A 46 -4.34 -4.71 10.13
CA ARG A 46 -4.22 -3.99 11.42
C ARG A 46 -5.52 -3.29 11.81
N CYS A 47 -6.17 -2.62 10.88
CA CYS A 47 -7.45 -1.96 11.16
C CYS A 47 -8.54 -2.96 11.54
N LEU A 48 -8.57 -4.15 10.93
CA LEU A 48 -9.53 -5.21 11.30
C LEU A 48 -9.28 -5.70 12.73
N GLU A 49 -8.02 -5.90 13.11
CA GLU A 49 -7.67 -6.31 14.48
C GLU A 49 -8.03 -5.22 15.49
N ASP A 50 -7.72 -3.95 15.20
CA ASP A 50 -8.07 -2.82 16.06
C ASP A 50 -9.59 -2.69 16.24
N ALA A 51 -10.36 -2.88 15.15
CA ALA A 51 -11.82 -2.86 15.19
C ALA A 51 -12.43 -4.05 15.96
N ARG A 52 -11.75 -5.20 16.01
CA ARG A 52 -12.16 -6.37 16.80
C ARG A 52 -11.86 -6.20 18.29
N ALA A 53 -10.87 -5.38 18.63
CA ALA A 53 -10.46 -5.12 20.00
C ALA A 53 -11.28 -4.02 20.70
N ALA A 54 -12.07 -3.25 19.94
CA ALA A 54 -12.97 -2.19 20.42
C ALA A 54 -14.37 -2.73 20.74
#